data_AF-A0A3Q2E0A7-F1
#
_entry.id   AF-A0A3Q2E0A7-F1
#
_cell.length_a   1.000
_cell.length_b   1.000
_cell.length_c   1.000
_cell.angle_alpha   90.00
_cell.angle_beta   90.00
_cell.angle_gamma   90.00
#
_symmetry.space_group_name_H-M   'P 1'
#
loop_
_entity.id
_entity.type
_entity.pdbx_description
1 polymer ?
#
loop_
_entity_poly.entity_id
_entity_poly.type
_entity_poly.pdbx_seq_one_letter_code
_entity_poly.pdbx_strand_id
1 'polypeptide(L)'
;MGLPALEFSDCYLDSPQFRDRLRSHELELDKTNKFIKELIKDGKALIQALKCLSTAKRKFADSLNDFKFQCIGDAETDDEICIGGCYRLHQCIENANDVLITPLERFRKEQISAAKVRRKKYDKETEKYCAVLEKHLSLSAKKKESHLHEADNQVDHVRQHFYEVSLEYVFKVQEVQERKMFDFVEPVRKHRFLFIFFLFIAFKQYKGSFNSFC
;
A
#
# COMPACT_ATOMS: atom_id res chain seq x y z
N MET A 1 0.30 18.01 11.10
CA MET A 1 1.74 18.33 11.19
C MET A 1 2.52 17.07 10.82
N GLY A 2 3.59 17.19 10.03
CA GLY A 2 4.42 16.06 9.60
C GLY A 2 5.23 15.45 10.74
N LEU A 3 5.71 14.22 10.55
CA LEU A 3 6.64 13.59 11.49
C LEU A 3 8.02 14.23 11.38
N PRO A 4 8.75 14.42 12.50
CA PRO A 4 10.11 14.96 12.47
C PRO A 4 11.06 14.02 11.71
N ALA A 5 12.06 14.58 11.05
CA ALA A 5 13.07 13.79 10.34
C ALA A 5 13.84 12.87 11.30
N LEU A 6 14.27 11.72 10.79
CA LEU A 6 15.19 10.81 11.48
C LEU A 6 16.60 11.12 10.99
N GLU A 7 17.38 11.84 11.80
CA GLU A 7 18.76 12.14 11.44
C GLU A 7 19.65 10.89 11.61
N PHE A 8 20.52 10.63 10.64
CA PHE A 8 21.45 9.49 10.73
C PHE A 8 22.44 9.66 11.89
N SER A 9 22.81 10.90 12.23
CA SER A 9 23.67 11.21 13.38
C SER A 9 23.02 10.79 14.72
N ASP A 10 21.70 10.88 14.84
CA ASP A 10 20.97 10.49 16.05
C ASP A 10 20.98 8.97 16.27
N CYS A 11 21.21 8.18 15.22
CA CYS A 11 21.32 6.72 15.31
C CYS A 11 22.53 6.30 16.14
N TYR A 12 23.62 7.09 16.13
CA TYR A 12 24.82 6.80 16.92
C TYR A 12 24.62 7.07 18.40
N LEU A 13 23.86 8.13 18.73
CA LEU A 13 23.57 8.53 20.09
C LEU A 13 22.53 7.63 20.77
N ASP A 14 21.67 7.00 19.98
CA ASP A 14 20.57 6.14 20.43
C ASP A 14 19.73 6.74 21.57
N SER A 15 19.47 8.05 21.48
CA SER A 15 18.80 8.80 22.54
C SER A 15 17.35 8.34 22.75
N PRO A 16 16.80 8.47 23.98
CA PRO A 16 15.38 8.20 24.22
C PRO A 16 14.45 8.99 23.29
N GLN A 17 14.81 10.24 22.99
CA GLN A 17 14.06 11.11 22.08
C GLN A 17 14.10 10.59 20.64
N PHE A 18 15.25 10.09 20.17
CA PHE A 18 15.35 9.42 18.87
C PHE A 18 14.47 8.17 18.82
N ARG A 19 14.49 7.34 19.87
CA ARG A 19 13.63 6.15 19.98
C ARG A 19 12.15 6.52 19.95
N ASP A 20 11.73 7.61 20.59
CA ASP A 20 10.35 8.12 20.52
C ASP A 20 9.95 8.58 19.12
N ARG A 21 10.85 9.30 18.43
CA ARG A 21 10.64 9.69 17.03
C ARG A 21 10.51 8.45 16.15
N LEU A 22 11.40 7.47 16.28
CA LEU A 22 11.37 6.23 15.53
C LEU A 22 10.06 5.45 15.76
N ARG A 23 9.62 5.32 17.03
CA ARG A 23 8.32 4.73 17.39
C ARG A 23 7.14 5.45 16.72
N SER A 24 7.19 6.77 16.61
CA SER A 24 6.16 7.56 15.93
C SER A 24 6.08 7.22 14.43
N HIS A 25 7.23 7.06 13.78
CA HIS A 25 7.31 6.59 12.38
C HIS A 25 6.80 5.16 12.21
N GLU A 26 7.15 4.26 13.12
CA GLU A 26 6.64 2.88 13.13
C GLU A 26 5.12 2.82 13.25
N LEU A 27 4.55 3.62 14.16
CA LEU A 27 3.10 3.70 14.37
C LEU A 27 2.39 4.20 13.10
N GLU A 28 2.95 5.19 12.44
CA GLU A 28 2.41 5.73 11.20
C GLU A 28 2.49 4.69 10.05
N LEU A 29 3.57 3.91 9.97
CA LEU A 29 3.66 2.78 9.03
C LEU A 29 2.59 1.72 9.30
N ASP A 30 2.34 1.38 10.57
CA ASP A 30 1.31 0.41 10.91
C ASP A 30 -0.12 0.92 10.64
N LYS A 31 -0.38 2.21 10.89
CA LYS A 31 -1.63 2.87 10.47
C LYS A 31 -1.81 2.84 8.96
N THR A 32 -0.75 3.18 8.22
CA THR A 32 -0.74 3.14 6.75
C THR A 32 -1.05 1.73 6.23
N ASN A 33 -0.42 0.71 6.82
CA ASN A 33 -0.68 -0.68 6.46
C ASN A 33 -2.13 -1.12 6.72
N LYS A 34 -2.74 -0.68 7.83
CA LYS A 34 -4.16 -0.94 8.11
C LYS A 34 -5.06 -0.24 7.08
N PHE A 35 -4.78 1.03 6.80
CA PHE A 35 -5.53 1.81 5.81
C PHE A 35 -5.49 1.18 4.42
N ILE A 36 -4.31 0.77 3.94
CA ILE A 36 -4.15 0.10 2.63
C ILE A 36 -4.94 -1.21 2.59
N LYS A 37 -4.97 -1.98 3.68
CA LYS A 37 -5.75 -3.23 3.74
C LYS A 37 -7.25 -2.99 3.57
N GLU A 38 -7.80 -2.01 4.28
CA GLU A 38 -9.21 -1.65 4.12
C GLU A 38 -9.49 -1.09 2.72
N LEU A 39 -8.61 -0.24 2.19
CA LEU A 39 -8.75 0.30 0.84
C LEU A 39 -8.78 -0.79 -0.25
N ILE A 40 -7.91 -1.80 -0.13
CA ILE A 40 -7.92 -2.97 -1.04
C ILE A 40 -9.24 -3.74 -0.91
N LYS A 41 -9.73 -3.95 0.31
CA LYS A 41 -10.98 -4.67 0.57
C LYS A 41 -12.18 -3.93 -0.04
N ASP A 42 -12.28 -2.63 0.20
CA ASP A 42 -13.34 -1.78 -0.35
C ASP A 42 -13.26 -1.70 -1.89
N GLY A 43 -12.04 -1.59 -2.44
CA GLY A 43 -11.82 -1.61 -3.89
C GLY A 43 -12.28 -2.93 -4.53
N LYS A 44 -11.99 -4.08 -3.91
CA LYS A 44 -12.47 -5.40 -4.37
C LYS A 44 -13.99 -5.50 -4.30
N ALA A 45 -14.61 -5.00 -3.23
CA ALA A 45 -16.06 -4.97 -3.11
C ALA A 45 -16.73 -4.11 -4.19
N LEU A 46 -16.14 -2.94 -4.50
CA LEU A 46 -16.62 -2.07 -5.57
C LEU A 46 -16.52 -2.73 -6.95
N ILE A 47 -15.37 -3.36 -7.27
CA ILE A 47 -15.19 -4.11 -8.52
C ILE A 47 -16.23 -5.23 -8.63
N GLN A 48 -16.50 -5.94 -7.52
CA GLN A 48 -17.52 -6.99 -7.51
C GLN A 48 -18.93 -6.42 -7.76
N ALA A 49 -19.29 -5.30 -7.15
CA ALA A 49 -20.57 -4.64 -7.39
C ALA A 49 -20.73 -4.20 -8.86
N LEU A 50 -19.66 -3.68 -9.47
CA LEU A 50 -19.65 -3.32 -10.90
C LEU A 50 -19.83 -4.53 -11.81
N LYS A 51 -19.22 -5.68 -11.49
CA LYS A 51 -19.45 -6.95 -12.21
C LYS A 51 -20.90 -7.42 -12.12
N CYS A 52 -21.49 -7.35 -10.93
CA CYS A 52 -22.90 -7.67 -10.72
C CYS A 52 -23.81 -6.75 -11.56
N LEU A 53 -23.55 -5.43 -11.54
CA LEU A 53 -24.28 -4.47 -12.36
C LEU A 53 -24.17 -4.78 -13.85
N SER A 54 -22.96 -5.08 -14.35
CA SER A 54 -22.76 -5.40 -15.76
C SER A 54 -23.50 -6.69 -16.16
N THR A 55 -23.51 -7.70 -15.28
CA THR A 55 -24.26 -8.94 -15.50
C THR A 55 -25.76 -8.72 -15.50
N ALA A 56 -26.28 -7.93 -14.55
CA ALA A 56 -27.69 -7.58 -14.47
C ALA A 56 -28.16 -6.81 -15.71
N LYS A 57 -27.34 -5.84 -16.17
CA LYS A 57 -27.59 -5.11 -17.43
C LYS A 57 -27.67 -6.04 -18.63
N ARG A 58 -26.73 -6.99 -18.76
CA ARG A 58 -26.76 -7.97 -19.86
C ARG A 58 -28.02 -8.82 -19.81
N LYS A 59 -28.35 -9.40 -18.65
CA LYS A 59 -29.58 -10.21 -18.49
C LYS A 59 -30.85 -9.42 -18.82
N PHE A 60 -30.90 -8.14 -18.44
CA PHE A 60 -32.02 -7.28 -18.76
C PHE A 60 -32.10 -7.00 -20.27
N ALA A 61 -30.98 -6.72 -20.93
CA ALA A 61 -30.93 -6.58 -22.38
C ALA A 61 -31.33 -7.87 -23.11
N ASP A 62 -30.86 -9.03 -22.66
CA ASP A 62 -31.23 -10.35 -23.20
C ASP A 62 -32.75 -10.57 -23.06
N SER A 63 -33.32 -10.23 -21.89
CA SER A 63 -34.77 -10.34 -21.66
C SER A 63 -35.58 -9.39 -22.53
N LEU A 64 -35.06 -8.20 -22.85
CA LEU A 64 -35.68 -7.27 -23.79
C LEU A 64 -35.61 -7.77 -25.24
N ASN A 65 -34.49 -8.40 -25.64
CA ASN A 65 -34.35 -9.02 -26.96
C ASN A 65 -35.28 -10.23 -27.13
N ASP A 66 -35.43 -11.04 -26.08
CA ASP A 66 -36.36 -12.17 -26.05
C ASP A 66 -37.83 -11.69 -26.06
N PHE A 67 -38.09 -10.48 -25.54
CA PHE A 67 -39.36 -9.79 -25.67
C PHE A 67 -39.50 -9.23 -27.09
N LYS A 68 -39.61 -10.12 -28.09
CA LYS A 68 -39.86 -9.74 -29.48
C LYS A 68 -41.07 -8.81 -29.54
N PHE A 69 -40.86 -7.53 -29.83
CA PHE A 69 -41.93 -6.68 -30.33
C PHE A 69 -42.44 -7.37 -31.59
N GLN A 70 -43.70 -7.81 -31.60
CA GLN A 70 -44.36 -8.19 -32.84
C GLN A 70 -44.55 -6.91 -33.66
N CYS A 71 -43.49 -6.47 -34.33
CA CYS A 71 -43.59 -5.47 -35.37
C CYS A 71 -44.18 -6.14 -36.61
N ILE A 72 -45.26 -5.57 -37.12
CA ILE A 72 -45.78 -5.88 -38.45
C ILE A 72 -44.86 -5.15 -39.45
N GLY A 73 -44.05 -5.89 -40.20
CA GLY A 73 -43.25 -5.36 -41.32
C GLY A 73 -41.73 -5.55 -41.18
N ASP A 74 -41.09 -5.97 -42.28
CA ASP A 74 -39.65 -6.28 -42.41
C ASP A 74 -38.75 -5.02 -42.40
N ALA A 75 -38.68 -4.32 -41.27
CA ALA A 75 -37.70 -3.25 -41.08
C ALA A 75 -36.98 -3.44 -39.75
N GLU A 76 -35.80 -4.05 -39.79
CA GLU A 76 -34.81 -3.98 -38.71
C GLU A 76 -34.36 -2.51 -38.58
N THR A 77 -34.63 -1.86 -37.45
CA THR A 77 -34.12 -0.50 -37.19
C THR A 77 -32.73 -0.55 -36.57
N ASP A 78 -31.92 0.46 -36.90
CA ASP A 78 -30.54 0.73 -36.49
C ASP A 78 -30.31 0.78 -34.95
N ASP A 79 -31.38 0.62 -34.17
CA ASP A 79 -31.44 0.66 -32.70
C ASP A 79 -30.86 -0.61 -32.03
N GLU A 80 -30.75 -1.72 -32.77
CA GLU A 80 -30.20 -2.98 -32.26
C GLU A 80 -28.67 -2.94 -32.08
N ILE A 81 -27.98 -2.03 -32.79
CA ILE A 81 -26.51 -1.88 -32.75
C ILE A 81 -26.05 -1.20 -31.44
N CYS A 82 -26.92 -0.41 -30.79
CA CYS A 82 -26.57 0.35 -29.58
C CYS A 82 -26.38 -0.55 -28.34
N ILE A 83 -26.88 -1.79 -28.36
CA ILE A 83 -26.67 -2.81 -27.32
C ILE A 83 -25.20 -3.27 -27.27
N GLY A 84 -24.44 -3.11 -28.36
CA GLY A 84 -23.00 -3.40 -28.45
C GLY A 84 -22.10 -2.54 -27.54
N GLY A 85 -22.61 -1.42 -27.01
CA GLY A 85 -21.89 -0.58 -26.05
C GLY A 85 -21.61 -1.25 -24.69
N CYS A 86 -22.33 -2.34 -24.37
CA CYS A 86 -22.21 -3.06 -23.09
C CYS A 86 -20.91 -3.88 -22.97
N TYR A 87 -20.30 -4.29 -24.09
CA TYR A 87 -19.06 -5.08 -24.11
C TYR A 87 -17.85 -4.29 -23.61
N ARG A 88 -17.82 -2.98 -23.86
CA ARG A 88 -16.69 -2.10 -23.46
C ARG A 88 -16.63 -1.86 -21.96
N LEU A 89 -17.76 -1.95 -21.25
CA LEU A 89 -17.80 -1.82 -19.79
C LEU A 89 -17.17 -3.04 -19.10
N HIS A 90 -17.38 -4.25 -19.65
CA HIS A 90 -16.77 -5.48 -19.16
C HIS A 90 -15.24 -5.40 -19.21
N GLN A 91 -14.68 -4.96 -20.34
CA GLN A 91 -13.23 -4.85 -20.54
C GLN A 91 -12.58 -3.79 -19.62
N CYS A 92 -13.29 -2.71 -19.29
CA CYS A 92 -12.83 -1.72 -18.31
C CYS A 92 -12.88 -2.24 -16.86
N ILE A 93 -13.83 -3.13 -16.53
CA ILE A 93 -13.96 -3.72 -15.18
C ILE A 93 -12.86 -4.78 -14.95
N GLU A 94 -12.47 -5.52 -15.98
CA GLU A 94 -11.38 -6.51 -15.89
C GLU A 94 -10.04 -5.85 -15.55
N ASN A 95 -9.73 -4.71 -16.18
CA ASN A 95 -8.49 -3.97 -15.94
C ASN A 95 -8.47 -3.19 -14.61
N ALA A 96 -9.62 -3.03 -13.94
CA ALA A 96 -9.72 -2.25 -12.70
C ALA A 96 -8.92 -2.87 -11.54
N ASN A 97 -8.81 -4.21 -11.50
CA ASN A 97 -7.96 -4.88 -10.50
C ASN A 97 -6.49 -4.54 -10.71
N ASP A 98 -5.99 -4.59 -11.94
CA ASP A 98 -4.58 -4.35 -12.23
C ASP A 98 -4.17 -2.89 -12.05
N VAL A 99 -5.10 -1.96 -12.23
CA VAL A 99 -4.84 -0.52 -12.07
C VAL A 99 -5.01 -0.06 -10.63
N LEU A 100 -5.94 -0.64 -9.86
CA LEU A 100 -6.27 -0.16 -8.50
C LEU A 100 -5.75 -1.08 -7.39
N ILE A 101 -5.89 -2.39 -7.54
CA ILE A 101 -5.61 -3.35 -6.47
C ILE A 101 -4.15 -3.79 -6.51
N THR A 102 -3.64 -4.19 -7.68
CA THR A 102 -2.28 -4.72 -7.85
C THR A 102 -1.19 -3.76 -7.34
N PRO A 103 -1.24 -2.43 -7.59
CA PRO A 103 -0.24 -1.50 -7.07
C PRO A 103 -0.27 -1.39 -5.54
N LEU A 104 -1.46 -1.38 -4.93
CA LEU A 104 -1.62 -1.34 -3.47
C LEU A 104 -1.10 -2.62 -2.80
N GLU A 105 -1.39 -3.77 -3.40
CA GLU A 105 -0.88 -5.07 -2.92
C GLU A 105 0.64 -5.15 -3.05
N ARG A 106 1.18 -4.68 -4.18
CA ARG A 106 2.63 -4.61 -4.42
C ARG A 106 3.31 -3.72 -3.39
N PHE A 107 2.83 -2.50 -3.17
CA PHE A 107 3.39 -1.58 -2.18
C PHE A 107 3.41 -2.21 -0.78
N ARG A 108 2.31 -2.86 -0.37
CA ARG A 108 2.25 -3.55 0.92
C ARG A 108 3.28 -4.68 1.04
N LYS A 109 3.45 -5.47 -0.02
CA LYS A 109 4.39 -6.59 -0.02
C LYS A 109 5.84 -6.12 -0.07
N GLU A 110 6.17 -5.18 -0.95
CA GLU A 110 7.54 -4.78 -1.22
C GLU A 110 8.06 -3.74 -0.23
N GLN A 111 7.24 -2.76 0.16
CA GLN A 111 7.69 -1.67 1.01
C GLN A 111 7.39 -1.94 2.48
N ILE A 112 6.11 -2.15 2.83
CA ILE A 112 5.71 -2.34 4.23
C ILE A 112 6.30 -3.62 4.81
N SER A 113 6.26 -4.73 4.06
CA SER A 113 6.76 -6.01 4.60
C SER A 113 8.29 -6.01 4.71
N ALA A 114 9.01 -5.37 3.78
CA ALA A 114 10.46 -5.20 3.90
C ALA A 114 10.85 -4.35 5.11
N ALA A 115 10.13 -3.25 5.39
CA ALA A 115 10.35 -2.45 6.59
C ALA A 115 10.11 -3.26 7.87
N LYS A 116 9.10 -4.15 7.89
CA LYS A 116 8.85 -5.05 9.04
C LYS A 116 9.96 -6.07 9.25
N VAL A 117 10.56 -6.59 8.18
CA VAL A 117 11.71 -7.49 8.28
C VAL A 117 12.94 -6.75 8.84
N ARG A 118 13.21 -5.53 8.34
CA ARG A 118 14.31 -4.70 8.85
C ARG A 118 14.11 -4.31 10.31
N ARG A 119 12.88 -3.99 10.73
CA ARG A 119 12.52 -3.76 12.13
C ARG A 119 12.85 -4.95 13.02
N LYS A 120 12.45 -6.17 12.63
CA LYS A 120 12.78 -7.39 13.40
C LYS A 120 14.28 -7.61 13.54
N LYS A 121 15.07 -7.30 12.51
CA LYS A 121 16.54 -7.37 12.58
C LYS A 121 17.08 -6.34 13.59
N TYR A 122 16.58 -5.11 13.53
CA TYR A 122 16.94 -4.03 14.46
C TYR A 122 16.59 -4.35 15.92
N ASP A 123 15.40 -4.88 16.18
CA ASP A 123 14.97 -5.26 17.54
C ASP A 123 15.89 -6.37 18.09
N LYS A 124 16.20 -7.38 17.27
CA LYS A 124 17.11 -8.48 17.65
C LYS A 124 18.52 -8.00 17.98
N GLU A 125 19.09 -7.10 17.16
CA GLU A 125 20.41 -6.56 17.44
C GLU A 125 20.41 -5.56 18.61
N THR A 126 19.29 -4.85 18.85
CA THR A 126 19.11 -4.03 20.06
C THR A 126 19.17 -4.91 21.32
N GLU A 127 18.42 -6.02 21.35
CA GLU A 127 18.42 -6.95 22.49
C GLU A 127 19.81 -7.53 22.77
N LYS A 128 20.53 -7.95 21.72
CA LYS A 128 21.91 -8.44 21.85
C LYS A 128 22.86 -7.37 22.40
N TYR A 129 22.77 -6.15 21.89
CA TYR A 129 23.61 -5.05 22.35
C TYR A 129 23.36 -4.75 23.83
N CYS A 130 22.10 -4.65 24.25
CA CYS A 130 21.73 -4.48 25.66
C CYS A 130 22.23 -5.64 26.53
N ALA A 131 22.10 -6.90 26.09
CA ALA A 131 22.56 -8.06 26.84
C ALA A 131 24.09 -8.11 27.01
N VAL A 132 24.85 -7.67 26.00
CA VAL A 132 26.32 -7.59 26.07
C VAL A 132 26.75 -6.44 26.99
N LEU A 133 26.08 -5.29 26.93
CA LEU A 133 26.32 -4.17 27.85
C LEU A 133 26.05 -4.57 29.31
N GLU A 134 24.95 -5.26 29.60
CA GLU A 134 24.63 -5.72 30.95
C GLU A 134 25.68 -6.71 31.49
N LYS A 135 26.15 -7.62 30.63
CA LYS A 135 27.25 -8.53 30.96
C LYS A 135 28.55 -7.80 31.23
N HIS A 136 28.85 -6.75 30.46
CA HIS A 136 30.05 -5.93 30.65
C HIS A 136 29.99 -5.13 31.97
N LEU A 137 28.85 -4.49 32.24
CA LEU A 137 28.62 -3.73 33.47
C LEU A 137 28.67 -4.59 34.74
N SER A 138 28.34 -5.88 34.63
CA SER A 138 28.42 -6.83 35.75
C SER A 138 29.83 -7.42 35.96
N LEU A 139 30.82 -7.04 35.14
CA LEU A 139 32.21 -7.44 35.36
C LEU A 139 32.80 -6.73 36.58
N SER A 140 33.48 -7.50 37.43
CA SER A 140 34.24 -6.96 38.54
C SER A 140 35.59 -6.43 38.05
N ALA A 141 35.99 -5.25 38.55
CA ALA A 141 37.33 -4.69 38.35
C ALA A 141 38.49 -5.56 38.89
N LYS A 142 38.17 -6.64 39.64
CA LYS A 142 39.17 -7.61 40.14
C LYS A 142 39.50 -8.71 39.12
N LYS A 143 38.85 -8.73 37.94
CA LYS A 143 39.16 -9.69 36.86
C LYS A 143 40.54 -9.38 36.26
N LYS A 144 41.15 -10.38 35.61
CA LYS A 144 42.42 -10.20 34.89
C LYS A 144 42.25 -9.15 33.79
N GLU A 145 43.26 -8.30 33.63
CA GLU A 145 43.33 -7.25 32.59
C GLU A 145 42.94 -7.77 31.20
N SER A 146 43.44 -8.95 30.81
CA SER A 146 43.14 -9.58 29.52
C SER A 146 41.65 -9.87 29.31
N HIS A 147 40.93 -10.23 30.37
CA HIS A 147 39.48 -10.47 30.31
C HIS A 147 38.67 -9.19 30.25
N LEU A 148 39.15 -8.10 30.88
CA LEU A 148 38.51 -6.80 30.79
C LEU A 148 38.65 -6.26 29.36
N HIS A 149 39.86 -6.35 28.81
CA HIS A 149 40.13 -5.89 27.44
C HIS A 149 39.36 -6.70 26.37
N GLU A 150 39.21 -8.02 26.56
CA GLU A 150 38.37 -8.84 25.66
C GLU A 150 36.90 -8.44 25.71
N ALA A 151 36.38 -8.13 26.90
CA ALA A 151 35.00 -7.68 27.07
C ALA A 151 34.76 -6.28 26.47
N ASP A 152 35.74 -5.36 26.60
CA ASP A 152 35.69 -4.04 25.95
C ASP A 152 35.64 -4.19 24.42
N ASN A 153 36.54 -5.00 23.85
CA ASN A 153 36.56 -5.27 22.41
C ASN A 153 35.26 -5.91 21.91
N GLN A 154 34.63 -6.77 22.73
CA GLN A 154 33.33 -7.36 22.41
C GLN A 154 32.21 -6.31 22.40
N VAL A 155 32.17 -5.41 23.38
CA VAL A 155 31.20 -4.30 23.42
C VAL A 155 31.36 -3.41 22.19
N ASP A 156 32.59 -3.03 21.84
CA ASP A 156 32.86 -2.17 20.68
C ASP A 156 32.41 -2.81 19.37
N HIS A 157 32.70 -4.10 19.16
CA HIS A 157 32.25 -4.82 17.97
C HIS A 157 30.73 -4.89 17.87
N VAL A 158 30.04 -5.23 18.97
CA VAL A 158 28.57 -5.32 18.98
C VAL A 158 27.93 -3.93 18.80
N ARG A 159 28.54 -2.89 19.38
CA ARG A 159 28.11 -1.50 19.20
C ARG A 159 28.20 -1.05 17.75
N GLN A 160 29.32 -1.32 17.07
CA GLN A 160 29.49 -1.01 15.65
C GLN A 160 28.44 -1.73 14.80
N HIS A 161 28.24 -3.04 15.03
CA HIS A 161 27.24 -3.80 14.29
C HIS A 161 25.81 -3.29 14.52
N PHE A 162 25.47 -2.98 15.78
CA PHE A 162 24.17 -2.39 16.12
C PHE A 162 23.95 -1.06 15.38
N TYR A 163 24.98 -0.20 15.33
CA TYR A 163 24.92 1.07 14.62
C TYR A 163 24.66 0.89 13.12
N GLU A 164 25.39 -0.01 12.46
CA GLU A 164 25.16 -0.33 11.04
C GLU A 164 23.71 -0.77 10.79
N VAL A 165 23.19 -1.68 11.61
CA VAL A 165 21.82 -2.17 11.48
C VAL A 165 20.79 -1.08 11.78
N SER A 166 21.08 -0.18 12.74
CA SER A 166 20.24 0.99 13.03
C SER A 166 20.16 1.93 11.84
N LEU A 167 21.29 2.22 11.18
CA LEU A 167 21.31 3.04 9.97
C LEU A 167 20.53 2.41 8.82
N GLU A 168 20.74 1.11 8.56
CA GLU A 168 19.98 0.36 7.55
C GLU A 168 18.47 0.44 7.81
N TYR A 169 18.08 0.35 9.09
CA TYR A 169 16.68 0.39 9.48
C TYR A 169 16.07 1.77 9.30
N VAL A 170 16.72 2.83 9.81
CA VAL A 170 16.25 4.20 9.66
C VAL A 170 16.17 4.61 8.18
N PHE A 171 17.19 4.27 7.39
CA PHE A 171 17.17 4.48 5.95
C PHE A 171 15.95 3.82 5.31
N LYS A 172 15.66 2.55 5.67
CA LYS A 172 14.49 1.87 5.11
C LYS A 172 13.17 2.52 5.54
N VAL A 173 13.07 2.98 6.79
CA VAL A 173 11.88 3.70 7.26
C VAL A 173 11.66 4.98 6.46
N GLN A 174 12.71 5.78 6.27
CA GLN A 174 12.66 7.00 5.46
C GLN A 174 12.31 6.70 4.00
N GLU A 175 12.94 5.71 3.38
CA GLU A 175 12.64 5.28 2.00
C GLU A 175 11.15 4.94 1.85
N VAL A 176 10.56 4.21 2.80
CA VAL A 176 9.14 3.86 2.76
C VAL A 176 8.24 5.08 2.96
N GLN A 177 8.63 6.05 3.78
CA GLN A 177 7.87 7.30 3.95
C GLN A 177 7.91 8.16 2.67
N GLU A 178 9.07 8.29 2.02
CA GLU A 178 9.20 9.00 0.75
C GLU A 178 8.43 8.29 -0.37
N ARG A 179 8.58 6.97 -0.49
CA ARG A 179 7.78 6.17 -1.43
C ARG A 179 6.31 6.23 -1.12
N LYS A 180 5.88 6.25 0.15
CA LYS A 180 4.48 6.48 0.52
C LYS A 180 3.99 7.82 -0.03
N MET A 181 4.78 8.90 0.14
CA MET A 181 4.42 10.21 -0.42
C MET A 181 4.30 10.14 -1.96
N PHE A 182 5.22 9.49 -2.65
CA PHE A 182 5.18 9.34 -4.11
C PHE A 182 4.01 8.43 -4.57
N ASP A 183 3.96 7.21 -4.06
CA ASP A 183 3.01 6.13 -4.41
C ASP A 183 1.61 6.33 -3.83
N PHE A 184 1.36 7.29 -2.93
CA PHE A 184 0.00 7.64 -2.50
C PHE A 184 -0.44 9.05 -2.91
N VAL A 185 0.43 10.06 -2.95
CA VAL A 185 -0.01 11.40 -3.38
C VAL A 185 -0.31 11.41 -4.88
N GLU A 186 0.50 10.73 -5.71
CA GLU A 186 0.17 10.58 -7.14
C GLU A 186 -1.05 9.68 -7.37
N PRO A 187 -1.20 8.51 -6.72
CA PRO A 187 -2.36 7.66 -6.91
C PRO A 187 -3.61 8.12 -6.20
N VAL A 188 -3.59 8.99 -5.18
CA VAL A 188 -4.80 9.65 -4.67
C VAL A 188 -5.26 10.75 -5.64
N ARG A 189 -4.33 11.43 -6.32
CA ARG A 189 -4.66 12.25 -7.51
C ARG A 189 -5.21 11.35 -8.63
N LYS A 190 -4.56 10.23 -8.94
CA LYS A 190 -5.03 9.29 -9.97
C LYS A 190 -6.31 8.56 -9.56
N HIS A 191 -6.60 8.31 -8.29
CA HIS A 191 -7.83 7.66 -7.80
C HIS A 191 -9.00 8.61 -7.88
N ARG A 192 -8.81 9.88 -7.50
CA ARG A 192 -9.81 10.92 -7.72
C ARG A 192 -10.04 11.11 -9.21
N PHE A 193 -8.97 11.11 -10.01
CA PHE A 193 -9.04 11.16 -11.45
C PHE A 193 -9.69 9.92 -12.07
N LEU A 194 -9.39 8.70 -11.58
CA LEU A 194 -9.96 7.43 -12.03
C LEU A 194 -11.42 7.32 -11.61
N PHE A 195 -11.78 7.74 -10.40
CA PHE A 195 -13.16 7.80 -9.93
C PHE A 195 -13.97 8.82 -10.74
N ILE A 196 -13.42 10.01 -10.97
CA ILE A 196 -14.00 11.02 -11.88
C ILE A 196 -14.04 10.49 -13.31
N PHE A 197 -13.05 9.73 -13.77
CA PHE A 197 -12.97 9.16 -15.12
C PHE A 197 -13.95 7.99 -15.29
N PHE A 198 -14.12 7.13 -14.30
CA PHE A 198 -15.12 6.06 -14.26
C PHE A 198 -16.53 6.64 -14.19
N LEU A 199 -16.76 7.66 -13.35
CA LEU A 199 -18.02 8.41 -13.35
C LEU A 199 -18.23 9.13 -14.68
N PHE A 200 -17.21 9.75 -15.26
CA PHE A 200 -17.29 10.45 -16.54
C PHE A 200 -17.56 9.50 -17.70
N ILE A 201 -16.93 8.32 -17.74
CA ILE A 201 -17.22 7.27 -18.73
C ILE A 201 -18.65 6.76 -18.55
N ALA A 202 -19.06 6.44 -17.31
CA ALA A 202 -20.41 6.01 -17.02
C ALA A 202 -21.45 7.08 -17.41
N PHE A 203 -21.16 8.35 -17.14
CA PHE A 203 -22.03 9.49 -17.45
C PHE A 203 -22.05 9.83 -18.95
N LYS A 204 -20.91 9.75 -19.66
CA LYS A 204 -20.86 9.89 -21.12
C LYS A 204 -21.59 8.76 -21.84
N GLN A 205 -21.50 7.53 -21.35
CA GLN A 205 -22.29 6.42 -21.90
C GLN A 205 -23.78 6.62 -21.67
N TYR A 206 -24.19 7.07 -20.48
CA TYR A 206 -25.60 7.35 -20.19
C TYR A 206 -26.16 8.51 -21.03
N LYS A 207 -25.38 9.57 -21.23
CA LYS A 207 -25.76 10.75 -22.03
C LYS A 207 -25.73 10.48 -23.54
N GLY A 208 -24.83 9.61 -24.00
CA GLY A 208 -24.77 9.16 -25.39
C GLY A 208 -25.98 8.31 -25.79
N SER A 209 -26.48 7.44 -24.89
CA SER A 209 -27.73 6.71 -25.12
C SER A 209 -28.98 7.60 -25.06
N PHE A 210 -28.99 8.69 -24.28
CA PHE A 210 -30.16 9.57 -24.18
C PHE A 210 -30.32 10.51 -25.40
N ASN A 211 -29.22 10.97 -25.99
CA ASN A 211 -29.24 11.83 -27.19
C ASN A 211 -29.52 11.08 -28.51
N SER A 212 -29.59 9.75 -28.48
CA SER A 212 -30.02 8.95 -29.64
C SER A 212 -31.52 8.67 -29.65
N PHE A 213 -32.26 9.16 -28.63
CA PHE A 213 -33.70 8.99 -28.44
C PHE A 213 -34.50 10.30 -28.62
N CYS A 214 -33.89 11.37 -29.13
CA CYS A 214 -34.56 12.60 -29.56
C CYS A 214 -34.22 12.95 -31.00
#